data_AF-A0A2N7QW08-F1
#
_entry.id   AF-A0A2N7QW08-F1
#
_cell.length_a   1.000
_cell.length_b   1.000
_cell.length_c   1.000
_cell.angle_alpha   90.00
_cell.angle_beta   90.00
_cell.angle_gamma   90.00
#
_symmetry.space_group_name_H-M   'P 1'
#
loop_
_entity.id
_entity.type
_entity.pdbx_description
1 polymer ?
#
loop_
_entity_poly.entity_id
_entity_poly.type
_entity_poly.pdbx_seq_one_letter_code
_entity_poly.pdbx_strand_id
1 'polypeptide(L)'
;MRRERLAKLPVDFSPSHFQALQKKRASLAGAANSLLAGVYLPLAPMLSGHASGFLPMTTTTLFPYAGLLDALETSGDPGAVDAKAATLIPLLKAYRATLQAASDTTLAADELRRYQKYAKPGKPSAHIVQLRQKQAAARQATSIARQSLIKAAAVYVREAAIDVPERMPLDAFITGWINANLPKDADTSA
;
A
#
# COMPACT_ATOMS: atom_id res chain seq x y z
N MET A 1 18.39 -18.95 46.19
CA MET A 1 18.11 -17.49 46.17
C MET A 1 19.03 -16.89 45.12
N ARG A 2 18.66 -16.08 44.12
CA ARG A 2 17.50 -15.22 43.88
C ARG A 2 17.42 -14.99 42.35
N ARG A 3 16.21 -15.02 41.79
CA ARG A 3 15.87 -14.70 40.39
C ARG A 3 15.88 -13.18 40.21
N GLU A 4 16.23 -12.68 39.02
CA GLU A 4 15.71 -11.44 38.41
C GLU A 4 16.23 -11.34 36.95
N ARG A 5 15.48 -11.85 35.95
CA ARG A 5 14.54 -11.10 35.08
C ARG A 5 15.09 -9.75 34.58
N LEU A 6 15.85 -9.78 33.49
CA LEU A 6 16.00 -8.64 32.58
C LEU A 6 14.66 -8.40 31.88
N ALA A 7 13.97 -7.37 32.35
CA ALA A 7 12.67 -6.94 31.86
C ALA A 7 12.76 -6.39 30.44
N LYS A 8 11.77 -6.82 29.66
CA LYS A 8 11.32 -6.36 28.36
C LYS A 8 11.22 -4.82 28.36
N LEU A 9 11.96 -4.14 27.48
CA LEU A 9 11.73 -2.72 27.19
C LEU A 9 10.35 -2.58 26.51
N PRO A 10 9.42 -1.75 27.04
CA PRO A 10 8.24 -1.37 26.30
C PRO A 10 8.63 -0.34 25.25
N VAL A 11 8.47 -0.68 23.96
CA VAL A 11 8.48 0.30 22.88
C VAL A 11 7.08 0.93 22.86
N ASP A 12 6.84 1.85 23.79
CA ASP A 12 5.60 2.61 23.85
C ASP A 12 5.59 3.65 22.73
N PHE A 13 4.99 3.28 21.60
CA PHE A 13 4.61 4.18 20.52
C PHE A 13 3.39 5.02 20.97
N SER A 14 3.65 6.13 21.66
CA SER A 14 2.61 7.10 22.03
C SER A 14 2.52 8.26 21.01
N PRO A 15 1.36 8.45 20.33
CA PRO A 15 1.16 9.48 19.29
C PRO A 15 1.36 10.94 19.76
N SER A 16 1.26 11.19 21.07
CA SER A 16 1.27 12.53 21.65
C SER A 16 2.64 13.22 21.61
N HIS A 17 3.73 12.45 21.52
CA HIS A 17 5.09 13.01 21.52
C HIS A 17 5.45 13.66 20.17
N PHE A 18 4.91 13.12 19.06
CA PHE A 18 5.26 13.58 17.71
C PHE A 18 4.55 14.87 17.29
N GLN A 19 3.30 15.08 17.71
CA GLN A 19 2.60 16.35 17.45
C GLN A 19 3.26 17.54 18.15
N ALA A 20 3.86 17.33 19.33
CA ALA A 20 4.55 18.38 20.09
C ALA A 20 5.84 18.87 19.39
N LEU A 21 6.50 18.03 18.58
CA LEU A 21 7.69 18.42 17.82
C LEU A 21 7.38 19.14 16.49
N GLN A 22 6.27 18.80 15.85
CA GLN A 22 5.86 19.38 14.56
C GLN A 22 5.42 20.86 14.71
N LYS A 23 4.76 21.22 15.82
CA LYS A 23 4.25 22.58 16.05
C LYS A 23 5.34 23.65 16.20
N LYS A 24 6.62 23.26 16.34
CA LYS A 24 7.76 24.19 16.56
C LYS A 24 8.52 24.57 15.28
N ARG A 25 8.26 23.92 14.14
CA ARG A 25 9.06 24.09 12.91
C ARG A 25 8.33 24.72 11.72
N ALA A 26 7.03 24.96 11.81
CA ALA A 26 6.21 25.56 10.75
C ALA A 26 6.48 27.07 10.47
N SER A 27 7.61 27.63 10.92
CA SER A 27 7.94 29.07 10.80
C SER A 27 8.92 29.38 9.67
N LEU A 28 9.56 28.40 9.02
CA LEU A 28 10.57 28.67 7.99
C LEU A 28 10.52 27.59 6.92
N ALA A 29 9.99 27.95 5.74
CA ALA A 29 10.53 27.61 4.42
C ALA A 29 9.39 27.58 3.40
N GLY A 30 9.16 28.76 2.82
CA GLY A 30 8.45 28.86 1.55
C GLY A 30 9.43 28.76 0.37
N ALA A 31 8.83 28.43 -0.78
CA ALA A 31 9.23 28.73 -2.16
C ALA A 31 10.04 27.68 -2.97
N ALA A 32 9.38 27.30 -4.09
CA ALA A 32 9.89 26.79 -5.37
C ALA A 32 10.33 25.31 -5.41
N ASN A 33 10.08 24.49 -6.45
CA ASN A 33 9.63 24.77 -7.81
C ASN A 33 9.03 23.51 -8.46
N SER A 34 8.22 23.76 -9.49
CA SER A 34 7.52 22.80 -10.35
C SER A 34 8.42 22.20 -11.45
N LEU A 35 8.05 21.00 -11.94
CA LEU A 35 8.12 20.49 -13.34
C LEU A 35 8.50 19.00 -13.42
N LEU A 36 7.53 18.16 -13.80
CA LEU A 36 7.54 17.32 -15.01
C LEU A 36 6.50 16.20 -14.89
N ALA A 37 5.35 16.45 -15.53
CA ALA A 37 4.35 15.44 -15.85
C ALA A 37 4.91 14.50 -16.94
N GLY A 38 4.93 13.20 -16.64
CA GLY A 38 5.25 12.13 -17.58
C GLY A 38 4.17 11.06 -17.48
N VAL A 39 3.17 11.18 -18.37
CA VAL A 39 2.02 10.30 -18.53
C VAL A 39 2.48 8.89 -18.91
N TYR A 40 1.96 7.87 -18.22
CA TYR A 40 1.96 6.49 -18.74
C TYR A 40 0.59 5.86 -18.51
N LEU A 41 -0.16 5.73 -19.60
CA LEU A 41 -1.43 5.03 -19.72
C LEU A 41 -1.18 3.51 -19.79
N PRO A 42 -2.10 2.67 -19.28
CA PRO A 42 -2.29 1.36 -19.88
C PRO A 42 -3.73 1.15 -20.37
N LEU A 43 -3.79 0.95 -21.69
CA LEU A 43 -4.72 0.19 -22.51
C LEU A 43 -5.77 -0.66 -21.76
N ALA A 44 -7.05 -0.30 -21.91
CA ALA A 44 -8.20 -1.12 -21.52
C ALA A 44 -8.58 -2.09 -22.65
N PRO A 45 -8.91 -3.36 -22.37
CA PRO A 45 -9.66 -4.19 -23.29
C PRO A 45 -11.17 -4.00 -23.10
N MET A 46 -11.85 -3.65 -24.18
CA MET A 46 -13.29 -3.78 -24.36
C MET A 46 -13.75 -5.21 -24.10
N LEU A 47 -14.78 -5.39 -23.27
CA LEU A 47 -15.77 -6.46 -23.43
C LEU A 47 -17.07 -6.07 -22.72
N SER A 48 -18.11 -5.94 -23.56
CA SER A 48 -19.51 -5.72 -23.20
C SER A 48 -20.14 -7.04 -22.72
N GLY A 49 -21.04 -6.96 -21.73
CA GLY A 49 -22.11 -7.96 -21.59
C GLY A 49 -22.47 -8.40 -20.17
N HIS A 50 -23.72 -8.07 -19.81
CA HIS A 50 -24.61 -8.71 -18.83
C HIS A 50 -24.43 -8.37 -17.34
N ALA A 51 -25.23 -7.39 -16.93
CA ALA A 51 -25.72 -7.24 -15.57
C ALA A 51 -26.52 -8.50 -15.17
N SER A 52 -25.99 -9.25 -14.20
CA SER A 52 -26.76 -10.17 -13.37
C SER A 52 -26.32 -9.92 -11.94
N GLY A 53 -27.30 -9.63 -11.08
CA GLY A 53 -27.11 -9.24 -9.70
C GLY A 53 -26.25 -10.24 -8.95
N PHE A 54 -25.00 -9.87 -8.73
CA PHE A 54 -24.14 -10.51 -7.76
C PHE A 54 -24.10 -9.56 -6.57
N LEU A 55 -24.79 -9.93 -5.49
CA LEU A 55 -24.57 -9.32 -4.18
C LEU A 55 -23.07 -9.37 -3.92
N PRO A 56 -22.38 -8.24 -3.64
CA PRO A 56 -20.98 -8.30 -3.26
C PRO A 56 -20.91 -9.05 -1.94
N MET A 57 -20.50 -10.32 -1.98
CA MET A 57 -19.89 -10.96 -0.82
C MET A 57 -18.68 -10.10 -0.48
N THR A 58 -18.84 -9.24 0.52
CA THR A 58 -17.88 -8.22 0.95
C THR A 58 -16.63 -8.91 1.51
N THR A 59 -15.73 -9.30 0.61
CA THR A 59 -14.32 -9.54 0.98
C THR A 59 -13.65 -8.17 1.12
N THR A 60 -14.18 -7.34 2.03
CA THR A 60 -13.56 -6.10 2.52
C THR A 60 -12.58 -6.45 3.62
N THR A 61 -11.61 -7.31 3.32
CA THR A 61 -10.53 -7.70 4.25
C THR A 61 -9.14 -7.55 3.65
N LEU A 62 -9.01 -7.05 2.41
CA LEU A 62 -7.70 -6.91 1.75
C LEU A 62 -7.16 -5.47 1.72
N PHE A 63 -8.00 -4.46 1.94
CA PHE A 63 -7.57 -3.06 2.02
C PHE A 63 -8.55 -2.25 2.90
N PRO A 64 -8.14 -1.81 4.09
CA PRO A 64 -9.04 -1.17 5.06
C PRO A 64 -9.31 0.32 4.80
N TYR A 65 -8.90 0.84 3.65
CA TYR A 65 -9.06 2.25 3.24
C TYR A 65 -9.82 2.37 1.91
N ALA A 66 -10.64 1.37 1.57
CA ALA A 66 -11.34 1.33 0.30
C ALA A 66 -12.41 2.42 0.22
N GLY A 67 -13.16 2.63 1.30
CA GLY A 67 -14.18 3.68 1.38
C GLY A 67 -13.57 5.08 1.37
N LEU A 68 -12.44 5.27 2.07
CA LEU A 68 -11.70 6.53 2.03
C LEU A 68 -11.17 6.85 0.62
N LEU A 69 -10.61 5.85 -0.07
CA LEU A 69 -10.11 6.03 -1.43
C LEU A 69 -11.24 6.41 -2.39
N ASP A 70 -12.39 5.71 -2.32
CA ASP A 70 -13.56 5.99 -3.14
C ASP A 70 -14.14 7.39 -2.88
N ALA A 71 -14.20 7.81 -1.62
CA ALA A 71 -14.61 9.15 -1.23
C ALA A 71 -13.66 10.23 -1.80
N LEU A 72 -12.35 10.00 -1.73
CA LEU A 72 -11.35 10.92 -2.29
C LEU A 72 -11.48 11.03 -3.81
N GLU A 73 -11.71 9.91 -4.51
CA GLU A 73 -11.91 9.89 -5.96
C GLU A 73 -13.21 10.58 -6.40
N THR A 74 -14.28 10.45 -5.60
CA THR A 74 -15.59 11.04 -5.89
C THR A 74 -15.64 12.53 -5.53
N SER A 75 -14.88 12.96 -4.52
CA SER A 75 -14.78 14.37 -4.08
C SER A 75 -14.00 15.28 -5.03
N GLY A 76 -13.50 14.74 -6.15
CA GLY A 76 -12.62 15.41 -7.09
C GLY A 76 -13.28 16.52 -7.90
N ASP A 77 -13.53 17.67 -7.27
CA ASP A 77 -13.60 18.94 -7.99
C ASP A 77 -12.15 19.44 -8.23
N PRO A 78 -11.61 19.37 -9.45
CA PRO A 78 -10.19 19.57 -9.73
C PRO A 78 -9.67 20.97 -9.41
N GLY A 79 -10.54 21.93 -9.09
CA GLY A 79 -10.19 23.31 -8.74
C GLY A 79 -9.93 23.58 -7.26
N ALA A 80 -10.31 22.69 -6.33
CA ALA A 80 -10.33 22.99 -4.89
C ALA A 80 -9.63 21.96 -3.99
N VAL A 81 -9.06 20.89 -4.56
CA VAL A 81 -8.34 19.88 -3.77
C VAL A 81 -6.97 20.40 -3.34
N ASP A 82 -6.76 20.49 -2.03
CA ASP A 82 -5.45 20.69 -1.41
C ASP A 82 -4.41 19.75 -2.06
N ALA A 83 -3.23 20.27 -2.41
CA ALA A 83 -2.17 19.52 -3.10
C ALA A 83 -1.79 18.23 -2.34
N LYS A 84 -1.91 18.26 -1.01
CA LYS A 84 -1.76 17.09 -0.13
C LYS A 84 -2.84 16.03 -0.35
N ALA A 85 -4.10 16.42 -0.53
CA ALA A 85 -5.20 15.49 -0.77
C ALA A 85 -5.07 14.82 -2.15
N ALA A 86 -4.65 15.58 -3.17
CA ALA A 86 -4.40 15.05 -4.51
C ALA A 86 -3.30 13.98 -4.54
N THR A 87 -2.26 14.11 -3.70
CA THR A 87 -1.16 13.15 -3.59
C THR A 87 -1.46 11.94 -2.70
N LEU A 88 -2.52 11.99 -1.89
CA LEU A 88 -2.96 10.87 -1.06
C LEU A 88 -3.59 9.75 -1.89
N ILE A 89 -4.33 10.08 -2.96
CA ILE A 89 -4.94 9.09 -3.88
C ILE A 89 -3.90 8.14 -4.48
N PRO A 90 -2.83 8.61 -5.17
CA PRO A 90 -1.83 7.71 -5.75
C PRO A 90 -1.06 6.94 -4.67
N LEU A 91 -0.87 7.50 -3.47
CA LEU A 91 -0.25 6.80 -2.35
C LEU A 91 -1.11 5.60 -1.90
N LEU A 92 -2.41 5.82 -1.69
CA LEU A 92 -3.35 4.76 -1.29
C LEU A 92 -3.49 3.66 -2.36
N LYS A 93 -3.49 4.03 -3.64
CA LYS A 93 -3.47 3.07 -4.75
C LYS A 93 -2.22 2.20 -4.73
N ALA A 94 -1.05 2.82 -4.55
CA ALA A 94 0.21 2.08 -4.48
C ALA A 94 0.24 1.16 -3.25
N TYR A 95 -0.28 1.60 -2.11
CA TYR A 95 -0.38 0.77 -0.91
C TYR A 95 -1.33 -0.42 -1.11
N ARG A 96 -2.52 -0.22 -1.70
CA ARG A 96 -3.43 -1.31 -2.08
C ARG A 96 -2.73 -2.32 -3.01
N ALA A 97 -1.99 -1.84 -4.01
CA ALA A 97 -1.24 -2.70 -4.92
C ALA A 97 -0.17 -3.54 -4.20
N THR A 98 0.50 -2.99 -3.17
CA THR A 98 1.46 -3.77 -2.37
C THR A 98 0.79 -4.88 -1.56
N LEU A 99 -0.38 -4.63 -0.96
CA LEU A 99 -1.13 -5.66 -0.23
C LEU A 99 -1.64 -6.76 -1.18
N GLN A 100 -2.14 -6.36 -2.35
CA GLN A 100 -2.57 -7.30 -3.38
C GLN A 100 -1.40 -8.19 -3.84
N ALA A 101 -0.25 -7.60 -4.18
CA ALA A 101 0.91 -8.36 -4.65
C ALA A 101 1.47 -9.34 -3.60
N ALA A 102 1.39 -8.99 -2.31
CA ALA A 102 1.75 -9.88 -1.21
C ALA A 102 0.78 -11.07 -1.11
N SER A 103 -0.51 -10.83 -1.27
CA SER A 103 -1.53 -11.88 -1.33
C SER A 103 -1.31 -12.82 -2.52
N ASP A 104 -1.11 -12.26 -3.72
CA ASP A 104 -0.89 -13.02 -4.96
C ASP A 104 0.36 -13.90 -4.87
N THR A 105 1.42 -13.40 -4.23
CA THR A 105 2.65 -14.17 -3.99
C THR A 105 2.40 -15.35 -3.05
N THR A 106 1.57 -15.17 -2.02
CA THR A 106 1.19 -16.22 -1.08
C THR A 106 0.35 -17.29 -1.78
N LEU A 107 -0.67 -16.87 -2.56
CA LEU A 107 -1.52 -17.77 -3.35
C LEU A 107 -0.69 -18.58 -4.36
N ALA A 108 0.22 -17.93 -5.10
CA ALA A 108 1.07 -18.63 -6.06
C ALA A 108 2.01 -19.64 -5.39
N ALA A 109 2.53 -19.33 -4.20
CA ALA A 109 3.36 -20.25 -3.43
C ALA A 109 2.56 -21.46 -2.93
N ASP A 110 1.34 -21.25 -2.46
CA ASP A 110 0.46 -22.32 -1.97
C ASP A 110 0.00 -23.24 -3.10
N GLU A 111 -0.36 -22.68 -4.27
CA GLU A 111 -0.64 -23.46 -5.48
C GLU A 111 0.56 -24.32 -5.86
N LEU A 112 1.76 -23.72 -5.92
CA LEU A 112 2.97 -24.45 -6.27
C LEU A 112 3.26 -25.59 -5.29
N ARG A 113 3.15 -25.34 -3.98
CA ARG A 113 3.34 -26.36 -2.93
C ARG A 113 2.35 -27.52 -3.08
N ARG A 114 1.09 -27.22 -3.41
CA ARG A 114 0.03 -28.21 -3.61
C ARG A 114 0.30 -29.12 -4.80
N TYR A 115 0.75 -28.57 -5.92
CA TYR A 115 0.94 -29.33 -7.16
C TYR A 115 2.32 -29.95 -7.31
N GLN A 116 3.34 -29.42 -6.62
CA GLN A 116 4.70 -29.92 -6.70
C GLN A 116 4.84 -31.37 -6.24
N LYS A 117 4.05 -31.83 -5.24
CA LYS A 117 4.08 -33.23 -4.77
C LYS A 117 3.58 -34.24 -5.82
N TYR A 118 2.84 -33.79 -6.82
CA TYR A 118 2.32 -34.62 -7.92
C TYR A 118 3.20 -34.56 -9.18
N ALA A 119 4.28 -33.78 -9.16
CA ALA A 119 5.21 -33.72 -10.27
C ALA A 119 6.03 -35.02 -10.34
N LYS A 120 5.98 -35.71 -11.48
CA LYS A 120 6.82 -36.90 -11.70
C LYS A 120 8.32 -36.51 -11.70
N PRO A 121 9.20 -37.32 -11.10
CA PRO A 121 10.64 -37.11 -11.20
C PRO A 121 11.08 -37.10 -12.67
N GLY A 122 11.82 -36.07 -13.09
CA GLY A 122 12.25 -35.89 -14.47
C GLY A 122 11.68 -34.61 -15.11
N LYS A 123 10.85 -34.76 -16.15
CA LYS A 123 10.35 -33.62 -16.94
C LYS A 123 9.24 -32.86 -16.18
N PRO A 124 9.38 -31.54 -15.96
CA PRO A 124 8.32 -30.75 -15.36
C PRO A 124 7.10 -30.76 -16.27
N SER A 125 5.91 -31.00 -15.69
CA SER A 125 4.67 -30.89 -16.45
C SER A 125 4.42 -29.43 -16.83
N ALA A 126 3.72 -29.21 -17.95
CA ALA A 126 3.37 -27.88 -18.42
C ALA A 126 2.68 -27.05 -17.32
N HIS A 127 1.84 -27.69 -16.51
CA HIS A 127 1.18 -27.06 -15.36
C HIS A 127 2.17 -26.55 -14.29
N ILE A 128 3.21 -27.31 -13.94
CA ILE A 128 4.23 -26.86 -12.98
C ILE A 128 5.05 -25.69 -13.54
N VAL A 129 5.32 -25.69 -14.85
CA VAL A 129 5.99 -24.56 -15.51
C VAL A 129 5.13 -23.31 -15.44
N GLN A 130 3.83 -23.41 -15.73
CA GLN A 130 2.88 -22.30 -15.59
C GLN A 130 2.82 -21.77 -14.15
N LEU A 131 2.78 -22.65 -13.15
CA LEU A 131 2.78 -22.24 -11.73
C LEU A 131 4.06 -21.48 -11.34
N ARG A 132 5.22 -21.89 -11.85
CA ARG A 132 6.48 -21.16 -11.62
C ARG A 132 6.50 -19.82 -12.34
N GLN A 133 5.94 -19.73 -13.54
CA GLN A 133 5.77 -18.46 -14.25
C GLN A 133 4.85 -17.51 -13.49
N LYS A 134 3.71 -18.01 -12.97
CA LYS A 134 2.82 -17.25 -12.10
C LYS A 134 3.56 -16.73 -10.86
N GLN A 135 4.36 -17.57 -10.21
CA GLN A 135 5.15 -17.16 -9.05
C GLN A 135 6.20 -16.10 -9.40
N ALA A 136 6.89 -16.24 -10.54
CA ALA A 136 7.84 -15.24 -11.01
C ALA A 136 7.15 -13.90 -11.31
N ALA A 137 5.99 -13.94 -11.96
CA ALA A 137 5.16 -12.77 -12.23
C ALA A 137 4.70 -12.09 -10.92
N ALA A 138 4.25 -12.85 -9.92
CA ALA A 138 3.84 -12.31 -8.62
C ALA A 138 5.00 -11.62 -7.86
N ARG A 139 6.22 -12.19 -7.93
CA ARG A 139 7.43 -11.56 -7.36
C ARG A 139 7.79 -10.25 -8.07
N GLN A 140 7.66 -10.22 -9.39
CA GLN A 140 7.90 -9.00 -10.16
C GLN A 140 6.84 -7.94 -9.83
N ALA A 141 5.57 -8.31 -9.75
CA ALA A 141 4.48 -7.44 -9.34
C ALA A 141 4.72 -6.85 -7.94
N THR A 142 5.22 -7.65 -6.99
CA THR A 142 5.60 -7.18 -5.65
C THR A 142 6.70 -6.12 -5.70
N SER A 143 7.73 -6.35 -6.52
CA SER A 143 8.84 -5.39 -6.66
C SER A 143 8.37 -4.07 -7.28
N ILE A 144 7.53 -4.14 -8.31
CA ILE A 144 6.94 -2.97 -8.98
C ILE A 144 6.01 -2.19 -8.03
N ALA A 145 5.16 -2.90 -7.27
CA ALA A 145 4.25 -2.29 -6.31
C ALA A 145 5.03 -1.55 -5.21
N ARG A 146 6.11 -2.15 -4.70
CA ARG A 146 6.98 -1.53 -3.68
C ARG A 146 7.66 -0.27 -4.21
N GLN A 147 8.19 -0.30 -5.44
CA GLN A 147 8.78 0.89 -6.07
C GLN A 147 7.74 2.01 -6.28
N SER A 148 6.54 1.63 -6.72
CA SER A 148 5.41 2.57 -6.88
C SER A 148 5.03 3.20 -5.54
N LEU A 149 5.01 2.43 -4.45
CA LEU A 149 4.73 2.93 -3.10
C LEU A 149 5.80 3.94 -2.65
N ILE A 150 7.08 3.60 -2.81
CA ILE A 150 8.19 4.51 -2.45
C ILE A 150 8.10 5.81 -3.25
N LYS A 151 7.83 5.73 -4.55
CA LYS A 151 7.68 6.90 -5.42
C LYS A 151 6.51 7.79 -4.98
N ALA A 152 5.33 7.20 -4.75
CA ALA A 152 4.16 7.95 -4.30
C ALA A 152 4.35 8.54 -2.89
N ALA A 153 4.98 7.79 -1.99
CA ALA A 153 5.30 8.24 -0.65
C ALA A 153 6.26 9.44 -0.64
N ALA A 154 7.29 9.43 -1.50
CA ALA A 154 8.25 10.53 -1.59
C ALA A 154 7.58 11.84 -2.03
N VAL A 155 6.59 11.76 -2.92
CA VAL A 155 5.78 12.92 -3.33
C VAL A 155 4.87 13.36 -2.17
N TYR A 156 4.14 12.42 -1.56
CA TYR A 156 3.22 12.73 -0.47
C TYR A 156 3.92 13.38 0.73
N VAL A 157 5.03 12.81 1.18
CA VAL A 157 5.81 13.32 2.31
C VAL A 157 6.28 14.76 2.05
N ARG A 158 6.68 15.07 0.81
CA ARG A 158 7.09 16.41 0.41
C ARG A 158 5.94 17.40 0.48
N GLU A 159 4.81 17.09 -0.15
CA GLU A 159 3.63 17.97 -0.17
C GLU A 159 2.98 18.11 1.20
N ALA A 160 3.00 17.05 2.02
CA ALA A 160 2.47 17.05 3.37
C ALA A 160 3.44 17.62 4.42
N ALA A 161 4.64 18.03 4.02
CA ALA A 161 5.73 18.49 4.89
C ALA A 161 6.00 17.54 6.07
N ILE A 162 5.97 16.23 5.82
CA ILE A 162 6.20 15.20 6.83
C ILE A 162 7.70 14.98 6.99
N ASP A 163 8.18 14.99 8.24
CA ASP A 163 9.57 14.67 8.55
C ASP A 163 9.77 13.16 8.58
N VAL A 164 10.66 12.63 7.73
CA VAL A 164 10.94 11.19 7.63
C VAL A 164 12.17 10.86 8.46
N PRO A 165 12.09 9.88 9.39
CA PRO A 165 13.25 9.46 10.17
C PRO A 165 14.41 8.95 9.28
N GLU A 166 15.61 9.48 9.49
CA GLU A 166 16.81 9.19 8.65
C GLU A 166 17.16 7.70 8.54
N ARG A 167 16.88 6.91 9.58
CA ARG A 167 17.23 5.48 9.66
C ARG A 167 16.06 4.55 9.31
N MET A 168 14.98 5.07 8.75
CA MET A 168 13.78 4.29 8.44
C MET A 168 13.55 4.24 6.93
N PRO A 169 13.31 3.06 6.34
CA PRO A 169 12.99 2.99 4.94
C PRO A 169 11.58 3.58 4.71
N LEU A 170 11.45 4.37 3.65
CA LEU A 170 10.27 5.22 3.40
C LEU A 170 8.97 4.42 3.28
N ASP A 171 9.03 3.20 2.74
CA ASP A 171 7.90 2.29 2.65
C ASP A 171 7.42 1.81 4.03
N ALA A 172 8.32 1.45 4.94
CA ALA A 172 7.94 1.08 6.30
C ALA A 172 7.35 2.28 7.06
N PHE A 173 7.96 3.46 6.91
CA PHE A 173 7.47 4.70 7.51
C PHE A 173 6.06 5.03 7.03
N ILE A 174 5.84 5.09 5.71
CA ILE A 174 4.56 5.52 5.16
C ILE A 174 3.43 4.52 5.46
N THR A 175 3.72 3.21 5.45
CA THR A 175 2.75 2.20 5.87
C THR A 175 2.36 2.37 7.33
N GLY A 176 3.32 2.62 8.23
CA GLY A 176 3.05 2.92 9.63
C GLY A 176 2.23 4.20 9.80
N TRP A 177 2.57 5.25 9.05
CA TRP A 177 1.86 6.52 9.07
C TRP A 177 0.41 6.37 8.60
N ILE A 178 0.17 5.69 7.47
CA ILE A 178 -1.18 5.39 6.94
C ILE A 178 -2.00 4.66 8.01
N ASN A 179 -1.42 3.63 8.63
CA ASN A 179 -2.10 2.82 9.64
C ASN A 179 -2.48 3.58 10.91
N ALA A 180 -1.77 4.64 11.24
CA ALA A 180 -1.97 5.45 12.43
C ALA A 180 -2.84 6.70 12.21
N ASN A 181 -2.85 7.26 10.99
CA ASN A 181 -3.43 8.58 10.72
C ASN A 181 -4.67 8.56 9.84
N LEU A 182 -4.93 7.47 9.12
CA LEU A 182 -6.11 7.38 8.25
C LEU A 182 -7.22 6.57 8.91
N PRO A 183 -8.49 7.01 8.80
CA PRO A 183 -9.64 6.26 9.28
C PRO A 183 -9.77 4.97 8.49
N LYS A 184 -10.03 3.86 9.17
CA LYS A 184 -10.31 2.59 8.51
C LYS A 184 -11.81 2.49 8.22
N ASP A 185 -12.16 1.71 7.21
CA ASP A 185 -13.57 1.52 6.82
C ASP A 185 -14.41 0.96 7.98
N ALA A 186 -13.82 0.15 8.87
CA ALA A 186 -14.46 -0.36 10.08
C ALA A 186 -14.77 0.73 11.14
N ASP A 187 -14.04 1.84 11.12
CA ASP A 187 -14.19 2.94 12.08
C ASP A 187 -15.23 3.98 11.61
N THR A 188 -15.67 3.91 10.35
CA THR A 188 -16.57 4.90 9.70
C THR A 188 -18.06 4.48 9.76
N SER A 189 -18.39 3.37 10.44
CA SER A 189 -19.75 2.83 10.55
C SER A 189 -20.50 3.22 11.84
N ALA A 190 -20.11 4.32 12.50
CA ALA A 190 -20.75 4.84 13.71
C ALA A 190 -21.30 6.25 13.46
#